data_AF-A0A382RVV8-F1
#
_entry.id   AF-A0A382RVV8-F1
#
_cell.length_a   1.000
_cell.length_b   1.000
_cell.length_c   1.000
_cell.angle_alpha   90.00
_cell.angle_beta   90.00
_cell.angle_gamma   90.00
#
_symmetry.space_group_name_H-M   'P 1'
#
loop_
_entity.id
_entity.type
_entity.pdbx_description
1 polymer ?
#
loop_
_entity_poly.entity_id
_entity_poly.type
_entity_poly.pdbx_seq_one_letter_code
_entity_poly.pdbx_strand_id
1 'polypeptide(L)'
;NSVMCVRRTGGKTSHSIDTLIEDVKNELEAVGEEMNKNSMEHFKSCIRDLPNFSVDGNKLNFDEPIQSGIVYEMAFDGNDAEAEMIEKSTDLSFLGKSTTPYSKSKSCVMSGQPTTNRVYLAKTY
;
A
#
# COMPACT_ATOMS: atom_id res chain seq x y z
N ASN A 1 -34.58 -26.41 15.25
CA ASN A 1 -33.94 -27.16 14.15
C ASN A 1 -32.80 -26.27 13.63
N SER A 2 -31.54 -26.67 13.77
CA SER A 2 -30.39 -25.78 13.51
C SER A 2 -29.32 -26.45 12.65
N VAL A 3 -28.53 -25.63 11.97
CA VAL A 3 -27.41 -26.06 11.13
C VAL A 3 -26.13 -25.37 11.56
N MET A 4 -24.99 -26.05 11.38
CA MET A 4 -23.67 -25.48 11.65
C MET A 4 -23.11 -24.85 10.38
N CYS A 5 -22.65 -23.62 10.49
CA CYS A 5 -21.94 -22.88 9.44
C CYS A 5 -20.48 -22.68 9.85
N VAL A 6 -19.58 -22.73 8.87
CA VAL A 6 -18.13 -22.62 9.09
C VAL A 6 -17.55 -21.63 8.09
N ARG A 7 -16.83 -20.61 8.57
CA ARG A 7 -16.18 -19.62 7.72
C ARG A 7 -14.86 -20.14 7.18
N ARG A 8 -14.50 -19.76 5.95
CA ARG A 8 -13.18 -20.05 5.39
C ARG A 8 -12.05 -19.27 6.06
N THR A 9 -12.37 -18.07 6.59
CA THR A 9 -11.48 -17.24 7.42
C THR A 9 -11.30 -17.82 8.84
N GLY A 10 -12.08 -18.84 9.21
CA GLY A 10 -12.06 -19.48 10.52
C GLY A 10 -13.28 -19.11 11.37
N GLY A 11 -13.68 -20.02 12.27
CA GLY A 11 -14.86 -19.85 13.12
C GLY A 11 -16.01 -20.78 12.73
N LYS A 12 -16.83 -21.15 13.73
CA LYS A 12 -17.99 -22.03 13.60
C LYS A 12 -19.16 -21.44 14.37
N THR A 13 -20.31 -21.32 13.73
CA THR A 13 -21.53 -20.78 14.31
C THR A 13 -22.71 -21.70 14.01
N SER A 14 -23.69 -21.73 14.92
CA SER A 14 -24.91 -22.52 14.74
C SER A 14 -26.08 -21.57 14.53
N HIS A 15 -26.83 -21.79 13.47
CA HIS A 15 -27.96 -20.93 13.07
C HIS A 15 -29.26 -21.73 13.04
N SER A 16 -30.38 -21.07 13.33
CA SER A 16 -31.69 -21.68 13.16
C SER A 16 -31.99 -21.85 11.67
N ILE A 17 -32.66 -22.94 11.29
CA ILE A 17 -33.11 -23.12 9.90
C ILE A 17 -34.11 -22.04 9.50
N ASP A 18 -34.91 -21.54 10.46
CA ASP A 18 -35.96 -20.54 10.20
C ASP A 18 -35.39 -19.17 9.78
N THR A 19 -34.18 -18.84 10.26
CA THR A 19 -33.48 -17.56 9.98
C THR A 19 -32.27 -17.73 9.07
N LEU A 20 -32.02 -18.95 8.57
CA LEU A 20 -30.76 -19.34 7.94
C LEU A 20 -30.37 -18.46 6.75
N ILE A 21 -31.33 -18.01 5.94
CA ILE A 21 -31.04 -17.17 4.78
C ILE A 21 -30.48 -15.81 5.19
N GLU A 22 -31.06 -15.20 6.23
CA GLU A 22 -30.60 -13.92 6.76
C GLU A 22 -29.24 -14.08 7.46
N ASP A 23 -29.12 -15.12 8.27
CA ASP A 23 -27.88 -15.47 8.95
C ASP A 23 -26.72 -15.68 7.95
N VAL A 24 -26.92 -16.45 6.87
CA VAL A 24 -25.90 -16.67 5.84
C VAL A 24 -25.51 -15.38 5.13
N LYS A 25 -26.44 -14.45 4.88
CA LYS A 25 -26.13 -13.16 4.26
C LYS A 25 -25.24 -12.31 5.18
N ASN A 26 -25.58 -12.23 6.46
CA ASN A 26 -24.79 -11.51 7.46
C ASN A 26 -23.38 -12.12 7.60
N GLU A 27 -23.28 -13.45 7.56
CA GLU A 27 -22.00 -14.16 7.58
C GLU A 27 -21.14 -13.87 6.34
N LEU A 28 -21.74 -13.80 5.14
CA LEU A 28 -21.03 -13.42 3.92
C LEU A 28 -20.53 -11.97 3.96
N GLU A 29 -21.34 -11.05 4.47
CA GLU A 29 -20.95 -9.66 4.67
C GLU A 29 -19.77 -9.56 5.65
N ALA A 30 -19.86 -10.23 6.80
CA ALA A 30 -18.79 -10.26 7.79
C ALA A 30 -17.47 -10.83 7.24
N VAL A 31 -17.53 -11.87 6.42
CA VAL A 31 -16.34 -12.41 5.73
C VAL A 31 -15.77 -11.39 4.76
N GLY A 32 -16.62 -10.70 4.00
CA GLY A 32 -16.20 -9.63 3.08
C GLY A 32 -15.50 -8.49 3.80
N GLU A 33 -16.07 -8.01 4.91
CA GLU A 33 -15.48 -6.98 5.75
C GLU A 33 -14.13 -7.39 6.33
N GLU A 34 -14.02 -8.62 6.85
CA GLU A 34 -12.79 -9.17 7.40
C GLU A 34 -11.70 -9.26 6.31
N MET A 35 -12.03 -9.78 5.13
CA MET A 35 -11.09 -9.89 4.01
C MET A 35 -10.60 -8.51 3.55
N ASN A 36 -11.51 -7.54 3.44
CA ASN A 36 -11.17 -6.18 3.06
C ASN A 36 -10.26 -5.53 4.09
N LYS A 37 -10.61 -5.64 5.39
CA LYS A 37 -9.79 -5.14 6.48
C LYS A 37 -8.38 -5.73 6.46
N ASN A 38 -8.27 -7.06 6.38
CA ASN A 38 -6.98 -7.75 6.36
C ASN A 38 -6.14 -7.37 5.14
N SER A 39 -6.77 -7.24 3.96
CA SER A 39 -6.09 -6.79 2.75
C SER A 39 -5.56 -5.37 2.88
N MET A 40 -6.35 -4.49 3.49
CA MET A 40 -5.99 -3.08 3.67
C MET A 40 -4.91 -2.89 4.74
N GLU A 41 -4.93 -3.69 5.81
CA GLU A 41 -3.87 -3.76 6.81
C GLU A 41 -2.57 -4.30 6.21
N HIS A 42 -2.65 -5.38 5.43
CA HIS A 42 -1.49 -5.93 4.72
C HIS A 42 -0.90 -4.91 3.75
N PHE A 43 -1.73 -4.26 2.92
CA PHE A 43 -1.28 -3.20 2.01
C PHE A 43 -0.55 -2.07 2.75
N LYS A 44 -1.12 -1.58 3.87
CA LYS A 44 -0.47 -0.55 4.71
C LYS A 44 0.85 -1.03 5.31
N SER A 45 0.94 -2.30 5.71
CA SER A 45 2.17 -2.88 6.26
C SER A 45 3.31 -2.98 5.23
N CYS A 46 2.96 -3.00 3.94
CA CYS A 46 3.90 -3.05 2.83
C CYS A 46 4.32 -1.67 2.31
N ILE A 47 3.77 -0.57 2.85
CA ILE A 47 4.16 0.79 2.48
C ILE A 47 5.25 1.29 3.44
N ARG A 48 6.34 1.84 2.90
CA ARG A 48 7.41 2.50 3.67
C ARG A 48 7.83 3.81 3.02
N ASP A 49 8.33 4.76 3.80
CA ASP A 49 9.00 5.94 3.23
C ASP A 49 10.23 5.50 2.42
N LEU A 50 10.47 6.12 1.27
CA LEU A 50 11.70 5.93 0.51
C LEU A 50 12.90 6.32 1.41
N PRO A 51 13.96 5.48 1.51
CA PRO A 51 15.12 5.83 2.31
C PRO A 51 15.76 7.12 1.82
N ASN A 52 16.37 7.86 2.75
CA ASN A 52 17.16 9.03 2.38
C ASN A 52 18.30 8.62 1.45
N PHE A 53 18.70 9.54 0.59
CA PHE A 53 19.80 9.34 -0.35
C PHE A 53 20.56 10.63 -0.59
N SER A 54 21.79 10.46 -1.07
CA SER A 54 22.62 11.52 -1.63
C SER A 54 22.72 11.35 -3.15
N VAL A 55 22.88 12.47 -3.87
CA VAL A 55 23.06 12.46 -5.32
C VAL A 55 24.55 12.46 -5.63
N ASP A 56 25.03 11.45 -6.34
CA ASP A 56 26.39 11.35 -6.85
C ASP A 56 26.36 11.27 -8.39
N GLY A 57 26.45 12.43 -9.03
CA GLY A 57 26.30 12.56 -10.48
C GLY A 57 24.91 12.12 -10.95
N ASN A 58 24.85 10.99 -11.67
CA ASN A 58 23.62 10.39 -12.20
C ASN A 58 23.10 9.21 -11.38
N LYS A 59 23.64 8.98 -10.18
CA LYS A 59 23.26 7.85 -9.33
C LYS A 59 22.84 8.34 -7.94
N LEU A 60 21.81 7.69 -7.39
CA LEU A 60 21.40 7.93 -6.00
C LEU A 60 22.04 6.89 -5.09
N ASN A 61 22.71 7.35 -4.04
CA ASN A 61 23.29 6.51 -3.00
C ASN A 61 22.37 6.57 -1.78
N PHE A 62 21.63 5.48 -1.54
CA PHE A 62 20.69 5.35 -0.43
C PHE A 62 21.39 4.97 0.86
N ASP A 63 20.93 5.54 1.96
CA ASP A 63 21.42 5.22 3.32
C ASP A 63 21.07 3.78 3.71
N GLU A 64 19.96 3.25 3.18
CA GLU A 64 19.48 1.89 3.39
C GLU A 64 19.23 1.17 2.05
N PRO A 65 19.43 -0.15 1.99
CA PRO A 65 19.16 -0.91 0.78
C PRO A 65 17.66 -0.95 0.46
N ILE A 66 17.33 -0.75 -0.82
CA ILE A 66 15.97 -0.90 -1.33
C ILE A 66 15.55 -2.38 -1.27
N GLN A 67 14.40 -2.66 -0.66
CA GLN A 67 13.89 -4.01 -0.44
C GLN A 67 12.88 -4.38 -1.53
N SER A 68 12.95 -5.62 -2.01
CA SER A 68 11.96 -6.18 -2.92
C SER A 68 10.65 -6.51 -2.19
N GLY A 69 9.52 -6.35 -2.87
CA GLY A 69 8.18 -6.62 -2.31
C GLY A 69 7.63 -5.50 -1.42
N ILE A 70 8.34 -4.37 -1.31
CA ILE A 70 7.90 -3.18 -0.57
C ILE A 70 7.42 -2.13 -1.57
N VAL A 71 6.35 -1.43 -1.20
CA VAL A 71 5.91 -0.21 -1.88
C VAL A 71 6.52 0.97 -1.13
N TYR A 72 7.28 1.79 -1.83
CA TYR A 72 7.85 2.99 -1.25
C TYR A 72 6.96 4.19 -1.54
N GLU A 73 6.78 5.06 -0.55
CA GLU A 73 6.15 6.37 -0.71
C GLU A 73 7.18 7.49 -0.56
N MET A 74 7.00 8.56 -1.32
CA MET A 74 7.86 9.74 -1.22
C MET A 74 7.10 11.02 -1.56
N ALA A 75 7.61 12.14 -1.07
CA ALA A 75 7.20 13.46 -1.53
C ALA A 75 7.96 13.79 -2.81
N PHE A 76 7.25 13.94 -3.93
CA PHE A 76 7.88 14.16 -5.23
C PHE A 76 7.05 15.09 -6.10
N ASP A 77 7.70 16.14 -6.57
CA ASP A 77 7.16 17.12 -7.52
C ASP A 77 8.21 17.51 -8.57
N GLY A 78 9.06 16.54 -8.93
CA GLY A 78 10.10 16.68 -9.94
C GLY A 78 9.62 16.39 -11.35
N ASN A 79 10.55 16.45 -12.31
CA ASN A 79 10.32 16.16 -13.72
C ASN A 79 10.61 14.70 -14.09
N ASP A 80 10.37 14.35 -15.36
CA ASP A 80 10.55 12.97 -15.88
C ASP A 80 12.01 12.48 -15.79
N ALA A 81 13.00 13.36 -15.95
CA ALA A 81 14.42 12.98 -15.84
C ALA A 81 14.82 12.67 -14.40
N GLU A 82 14.28 13.41 -13.43
CA GLU A 82 14.47 13.14 -12.01
C GLU A 82 13.76 11.85 -11.59
N ALA A 83 12.56 11.59 -12.13
CA ALA A 83 11.85 10.33 -11.92
C ALA A 83 12.65 9.14 -12.49
N GLU A 84 13.15 9.25 -13.74
CA GLU A 84 13.97 8.22 -14.38
C GLU A 84 15.25 7.91 -13.58
N MET A 85 15.87 8.92 -12.96
CA MET A 85 17.04 8.73 -12.09
C MET A 85 16.72 7.89 -10.85
N ILE A 86 15.56 8.12 -10.23
CA ILE A 86 15.09 7.34 -9.08
C ILE A 86 14.79 5.90 -9.50
N GLU A 87 14.08 5.70 -10.62
CA GLU A 87 13.77 4.35 -11.13
C GLU A 87 15.04 3.55 -11.40
N LYS A 88 16.01 4.13 -12.12
CA LYS A 88 17.29 3.47 -12.41
C LYS A 88 18.12 3.17 -11.18
N SER A 89 18.05 4.03 -10.15
CA SER A 89 18.84 3.85 -8.92
C SER A 89 18.20 2.85 -7.96
N THR A 90 16.88 2.65 -8.03
CA THR A 90 16.13 1.78 -7.12
C THR A 90 15.72 0.44 -7.74
N ASP A 91 15.75 0.32 -9.07
CA ASP A 91 15.14 -0.80 -9.82
C ASP A 91 13.63 -0.95 -9.54
N LEU A 92 12.97 0.16 -9.19
CA LEU A 92 11.52 0.27 -8.99
C LEU A 92 10.90 1.13 -10.10
N SER A 93 9.60 0.98 -10.30
CA SER A 93 8.83 1.82 -11.22
C SER A 93 7.87 2.72 -10.46
N PHE A 94 7.62 3.92 -10.98
CA PHE A 94 6.59 4.81 -10.48
C PHE A 94 5.21 4.21 -10.75
N LEU A 95 4.44 3.97 -9.68
CA LEU A 95 3.05 3.53 -9.78
C LEU A 95 2.09 4.70 -10.06
N GLY A 96 2.52 5.92 -9.71
CA GLY A 96 1.79 7.15 -9.96
C GLY A 96 1.62 8.03 -8.72
N LYS A 97 0.97 9.18 -8.94
CA LYS A 97 0.60 10.13 -7.88
C LYS A 97 -0.59 9.59 -7.10
N SER A 98 -0.48 9.61 -5.78
CA SER A 98 -1.59 9.25 -4.90
C SER A 98 -2.74 10.24 -5.05
N THR A 99 -3.97 9.73 -5.07
CA THR A 99 -5.18 10.55 -4.96
C THR A 99 -5.33 11.17 -3.57
N THR A 100 -4.58 10.67 -2.58
CA THR A 100 -4.55 11.20 -1.21
C THR A 100 -3.18 11.84 -0.95
N PRO A 101 -3.06 13.18 -1.00
CA PRO A 101 -1.80 13.87 -0.74
C PRO A 101 -1.38 13.75 0.73
N TYR A 102 -0.14 14.13 1.05
CA TYR A 102 0.27 14.28 2.44
C TYR A 102 -0.56 15.36 3.16
N SER A 103 -0.93 15.08 4.41
CA SER A 103 -1.68 16.03 5.25
C SER A 103 -0.86 17.27 5.63
N LYS A 104 0.48 17.16 5.60
CA LYS A 104 1.42 18.25 5.81
C LYS A 104 2.43 18.26 4.67
N SER A 105 2.87 19.47 4.29
CA SER A 105 3.91 19.62 3.28
C SER A 105 5.21 18.95 3.73
N LYS A 106 5.81 18.15 2.84
CA LYS A 106 7.11 17.49 2.99
C LYS A 106 8.05 18.03 1.91
N SER A 107 9.36 18.04 2.16
CA SER A 107 10.33 18.40 1.11
C SER A 107 10.36 17.34 0.02
N CYS A 108 10.28 17.77 -1.24
CA CYS A 108 10.49 16.92 -2.40
C CYS A 108 11.87 16.24 -2.31
N VAL A 109 11.92 14.92 -2.51
CA VAL A 109 13.18 14.15 -2.36
C VAL A 109 14.26 14.54 -3.37
N MET A 110 13.90 15.17 -4.50
CA MET A 110 14.86 15.64 -5.51
C MET A 110 15.11 17.15 -5.40
N SER A 111 14.06 17.96 -5.46
CA SER A 111 14.20 19.42 -5.54
C SER A 111 14.30 20.13 -4.18
N GLY A 112 14.01 19.42 -3.07
CA GLY A 112 13.92 19.99 -1.72
C GLY A 112 12.72 20.91 -1.49
N GLN A 113 12.00 21.28 -2.55
CA GLN A 113 10.87 22.21 -2.47
C GLN A 113 9.71 21.60 -1.68
N PRO A 114 8.97 22.38 -0.88
CA PRO A 114 7.83 21.88 -0.14
C PRO A 114 6.73 21.40 -1.09
N THR A 115 6.24 20.18 -0.91
CA THR A 115 5.14 19.61 -1.68
C THR A 115 4.27 18.71 -0.80
N THR A 116 3.01 18.58 -1.18
CA THR A 116 2.08 17.58 -0.62
C THR A 116 1.90 16.39 -1.55
N ASN A 117 2.53 16.41 -2.73
CA ASN A 117 2.41 15.36 -3.73
C ASN A 117 3.06 14.08 -3.23
N ARG A 118 2.23 13.08 -2.96
CA ARG A 118 2.65 11.73 -2.59
C ARG A 118 2.71 10.87 -3.85
N VAL A 119 3.83 10.17 -4.02
CA VAL A 119 4.05 9.24 -5.13
C VAL A 119 4.43 7.88 -4.56
N TYR A 120 3.99 6.81 -5.23
CA TYR A 120 4.36 5.43 -4.88
C TYR A 120 5.30 4.81 -5.93
N LEU A 121 6.25 4.01 -5.46
CA LEU A 121 7.18 3.22 -6.26
C LEU A 121 7.13 1.76 -5.81
N ALA A 122 7.18 0.83 -6.77
CA ALA A 122 7.35 -0.59 -6.49
C ALA A 122 7.90 -1.32 -7.70
N LYS A 123 8.34 -2.57 -7.52
CA LYS A 123 8.52 -3.48 -8.66
C LYS A 123 7.16 -3.81 -9.26
N THR A 124 7.02 -3.58 -10.56
CA THR A 124 5.91 -4.09 -11.36
C THR A 124 6.18 -5.55 -11.74
N TYR A 125 5.10 -6.33 -11.90
CA TYR A 125 5.13 -7.76 -12.22
C TYR A 125 5.22 -8.00 -13.72
#